data_AF-A0A7X7KFS0-F1
#
_entry.id   AF-A0A7X7KFS0-F1
#
_cell.length_a   1.000
_cell.length_b   1.000
_cell.length_c   1.000
_cell.angle_alpha   90.00
_cell.angle_beta   90.00
_cell.angle_gamma   90.00
#
_symmetry.space_group_name_H-M   'P 1'
#
loop_
_entity.id
_entity.type
_entity.pdbx_description
1 polymer ?
#
loop_
_entity_poly.entity_id
_entity_poly.type
_entity_poly.pdbx_seq_one_letter_code
_entity_poly.pdbx_strand_id
1 'polypeptide(L)'
;MHLYARYLEQPQLNVNGESHEKTALKGVLEPKGHYSPAFEVDGLVFSSGLLPVDLGTGEPLPAGFESQLETLFGNVEALLCAAGCRKEDVIKVTAYISDVALWGRFDAAYSNFFGSHKPARSVVPLAGKLHYGLDVEMEFIAKRGGEANEC
;
A
#
# COMPACT_ATOMS: atom_id res chain seq x y z
N MET A 1 -6.80 10.04 25.35
CA MET A 1 -7.80 9.05 24.87
C MET A 1 -8.12 9.46 23.44
N HIS A 2 -7.36 8.89 22.50
CA HIS A 2 -7.21 9.32 21.11
C HIS A 2 -8.25 8.65 20.22
N LEU A 3 -8.99 9.42 19.40
CA LEU A 3 -9.77 8.91 18.28
C LEU A 3 -9.64 9.89 17.09
N TYR A 4 -9.17 9.35 15.96
CA TYR A 4 -8.82 10.03 14.70
C TYR A 4 -10.00 10.08 13.71
N ALA A 5 -9.87 11.02 12.74
CA ALA A 5 -10.38 11.04 11.35
C ALA A 5 -11.68 11.80 11.01
N ARG A 6 -11.58 12.74 10.04
CA ARG A 6 -12.70 13.12 9.15
C ARG A 6 -12.25 13.71 7.79
N TYR A 7 -12.99 13.37 6.74
CA TYR A 7 -12.77 13.59 5.31
C TYR A 7 -13.67 14.72 4.75
N LEU A 8 -13.30 15.24 3.57
CA LEU A 8 -13.93 16.24 2.68
C LEU A 8 -13.65 17.75 2.92
N GLU A 9 -12.92 18.30 1.94
CA GLU A 9 -12.85 19.69 1.43
C GLU A 9 -12.23 20.85 2.24
N GLN A 10 -11.56 20.62 3.38
CA GLN A 10 -10.73 21.67 4.00
C GLN A 10 -9.34 21.17 4.41
N PRO A 11 -8.30 22.04 4.37
CA PRO A 11 -6.95 21.69 4.82
C PRO A 11 -6.99 21.20 6.27
N GLN A 12 -6.51 19.98 6.49
CA GLN A 12 -6.48 19.34 7.80
C GLN A 12 -5.27 19.87 8.57
N LEU A 13 -5.55 20.53 9.70
CA LEU A 13 -4.54 20.97 10.64
C LEU A 13 -4.20 19.81 11.59
N ASN A 14 -2.92 19.61 11.88
CA ASN A 14 -2.47 18.66 12.91
C ASN A 14 -2.86 19.15 14.32
N VAL A 15 -2.51 18.38 15.35
CA VAL A 15 -2.74 18.77 16.77
C VAL A 15 -2.10 20.11 17.15
N ASN A 16 -1.15 20.60 16.33
CA ASN A 16 -0.44 21.86 16.50
C ASN A 16 -0.97 22.98 15.57
N GLY A 17 -2.01 22.74 14.77
CA GLY A 17 -2.55 23.75 13.87
C GLY A 17 -1.82 23.88 12.52
N GLU A 18 -1.00 22.91 12.11
CA GLU A 18 -0.22 22.97 10.87
C GLU A 18 -0.87 22.13 9.77
N SER A 19 -0.91 22.68 8.55
CA SER A 19 -1.49 21.99 7.38
C SER A 19 -0.60 20.85 6.92
N HIS A 20 -1.15 19.63 6.81
CA HIS A 20 -0.49 18.57 6.06
C HIS A 20 -0.77 18.72 4.56
N GLU A 21 0.27 18.66 3.76
CA GLU A 21 0.12 18.61 2.31
C GLU A 21 -0.54 17.29 1.93
N LYS A 22 -1.74 17.37 1.33
CA LYS A 22 -2.37 16.21 0.69
C LYS A 22 -1.53 15.89 -0.54
N THR A 23 -0.65 14.89 -0.46
CA THR A 23 -0.07 14.31 -1.66
C THR A 23 -1.15 13.48 -2.34
N ALA A 24 -1.99 14.14 -3.15
CA ALA A 24 -2.80 13.44 -4.13
C ALA A 24 -1.82 12.74 -5.07
N LEU A 25 -1.79 11.41 -5.01
CA LEU A 25 -0.92 10.60 -5.84
C LEU A 25 -1.39 10.80 -7.28
N LYS A 26 -0.70 11.65 -8.03
CA LYS A 26 -1.04 11.91 -9.44
C LYS A 26 -0.97 10.57 -10.19
N GLY A 27 -2.09 10.11 -10.71
CA GLY A 27 -2.18 8.86 -11.47
C GLY A 27 -2.69 7.63 -10.69
N VAL A 28 -3.11 7.78 -9.42
CA VAL A 28 -3.80 6.72 -8.66
C VAL A 28 -5.29 7.03 -8.61
N LEU A 29 -6.15 6.05 -8.93
CA LEU A 29 -7.60 6.18 -8.88
C LEU A 29 -8.06 6.75 -7.53
N GLU A 30 -8.97 7.72 -7.59
CA GLU A 30 -9.65 8.25 -6.41
C GLU A 30 -10.37 7.11 -5.65
N PRO A 31 -10.09 6.94 -4.35
CA PRO A 31 -10.78 5.94 -3.53
C PRO A 31 -12.30 6.10 -3.60
N LYS A 32 -13.00 5.00 -3.88
CA LYS A 32 -14.48 4.94 -3.84
C LYS A 32 -15.03 4.85 -2.41
N GLY A 33 -14.16 4.70 -1.40
CA GLY A 33 -14.52 4.54 0.01
C GLY A 33 -13.98 5.68 0.89
N HIS A 34 -14.27 5.61 2.19
CA HIS A 34 -13.82 6.60 3.18
C HIS A 34 -12.39 6.30 3.66
N TYR A 35 -11.42 6.37 2.74
CA TYR A 35 -9.99 6.17 3.02
C TYR A 35 -9.13 6.92 1.99
N SER A 36 -7.86 7.15 2.32
CA SER A 36 -6.83 7.63 1.38
C SER A 36 -5.93 6.45 0.97
N PRO A 37 -5.37 6.41 -0.25
CA PRO A 37 -4.47 5.31 -0.64
C PRO A 37 -3.23 5.23 0.26
N ALA A 38 -2.74 6.39 0.72
CA ALA A 38 -1.76 6.51 1.78
C ALA A 38 -1.99 7.78 2.61
N PHE A 39 -1.38 7.83 3.79
CA PHE A 39 -1.33 9.01 4.66
C PHE A 39 0.09 9.21 5.19
N GLU A 40 0.58 10.44 5.16
CA GLU A 40 1.92 10.80 5.62
C GLU A 40 1.87 11.64 6.89
N VAL A 41 2.71 11.32 7.87
CA VAL A 41 2.93 12.10 9.08
C VAL A 41 4.39 12.01 9.51
N ASP A 42 5.05 13.15 9.66
CA ASP A 42 6.47 13.26 10.07
C ASP A 42 7.42 12.36 9.26
N GLY A 43 7.18 12.24 7.95
CA GLY A 43 7.90 11.39 7.01
C GLY A 43 7.57 9.90 7.10
N LEU A 44 6.66 9.47 7.98
CA LEU A 44 6.11 8.12 7.98
C LEU A 44 4.92 8.05 7.03
N VAL A 45 4.99 7.14 6.06
CA VAL A 45 3.94 6.89 5.09
C VAL A 45 3.24 5.59 5.48
N PHE A 46 1.93 5.66 5.69
CA PHE A 46 1.06 4.52 5.96
C PHE A 46 0.19 4.28 4.73
N SER A 47 0.29 3.11 4.10
CA SER A 47 -0.62 2.76 3.01
C SER A 47 -1.93 2.19 3.56
N SER A 48 -3.01 2.36 2.81
CA SER A 48 -4.16 1.47 2.92
C SER A 48 -3.83 0.10 2.30
N GLY A 49 -4.75 -0.85 2.43
CA GLY A 49 -4.66 -2.13 1.74
C GLY A 49 -4.66 -1.96 0.22
N LEU A 50 -3.65 -2.51 -0.43
CA LEU A 50 -3.50 -2.55 -1.88
C LEU A 50 -3.97 -3.89 -2.41
N LEU A 51 -4.93 -3.82 -3.32
CA LEU A 51 -5.41 -4.96 -4.10
C LEU A 51 -4.74 -4.99 -5.47
N PRO A 52 -4.66 -6.16 -6.12
CA PRO A 52 -4.20 -6.30 -7.51
C PRO A 52 -5.29 -5.84 -8.50
N VAL A 53 -5.54 -4.54 -8.51
CA VAL A 53 -6.49 -3.85 -9.40
C VAL A 53 -5.75 -2.91 -10.34
N ASP A 54 -6.38 -2.56 -11.45
CA ASP A 54 -5.94 -1.47 -12.31
C ASP A 54 -5.99 -0.14 -11.55
N LEU A 55 -4.87 0.59 -11.47
CA LEU A 55 -4.86 1.89 -10.77
C LEU A 55 -5.55 3.01 -11.54
N GLY A 56 -5.90 2.83 -12.82
CA GLY A 56 -6.62 3.84 -13.61
C GLY A 56 -8.14 3.66 -13.60
N THR A 57 -8.62 2.42 -13.53
CA THR A 57 -10.05 2.05 -13.63
C THR A 57 -10.60 1.46 -12.33
N GLY A 58 -9.74 0.88 -11.49
CA GLY A 58 -10.11 0.18 -10.25
C GLY A 58 -10.66 -1.22 -10.48
N GLU A 59 -10.61 -1.72 -11.71
CA GLU A 59 -11.08 -3.07 -12.04
C GLU A 59 -10.05 -4.13 -11.60
N PRO A 60 -10.49 -5.29 -11.09
CA PRO A 60 -9.58 -6.39 -10.76
C PRO A 60 -8.96 -6.97 -12.04
N LEU A 61 -7.63 -7.02 -12.09
CA LEU A 61 -6.87 -7.40 -13.29
C LEU A 61 -5.68 -8.25 -12.86
N PRO A 62 -5.88 -9.54 -12.48
CA PRO A 62 -5.96 -10.65 -13.45
C PRO A 62 -6.56 -11.99 -12.93
N ALA A 63 -6.68 -13.01 -13.79
CA ALA A 63 -6.95 -14.38 -13.35
C ALA A 63 -5.66 -15.09 -12.89
N GLY A 64 -5.67 -15.69 -11.69
CA GLY A 64 -4.54 -16.45 -11.16
C GLY A 64 -3.65 -15.65 -10.21
N PHE A 65 -2.99 -16.35 -9.28
CA PHE A 65 -2.26 -15.74 -8.18
C PHE A 65 -0.98 -15.03 -8.63
N GLU A 66 -0.26 -15.57 -9.62
CA GLU A 66 1.00 -15.01 -10.12
C GLU A 66 0.78 -13.64 -10.74
N SER A 67 -0.21 -13.52 -11.62
CA SER A 67 -0.54 -12.24 -12.23
C SER A 67 -1.06 -11.27 -11.17
N GLN A 68 -1.78 -11.75 -10.13
CA GLN A 68 -2.17 -10.88 -9.00
C GLN A 68 -0.95 -10.35 -8.25
N LEU A 69 0.07 -11.17 -8.01
CA LEU A 69 1.31 -10.71 -7.37
C LEU A 69 2.02 -9.66 -8.22
N GLU A 70 2.12 -9.87 -9.54
CA GLU A 70 2.72 -8.90 -10.47
C GLU A 70 2.00 -7.54 -10.40
N THR A 71 0.66 -7.53 -10.52
CA THR A 71 -0.13 -6.30 -10.41
C THR A 71 -0.01 -5.67 -9.01
N LEU A 72 -0.05 -6.48 -7.94
CA LEU A 72 0.09 -5.98 -6.57
C LEU A 72 1.42 -5.27 -6.36
N PHE A 73 2.54 -5.89 -6.73
CA PHE A 73 3.86 -5.28 -6.52
C PHE A 73 4.08 -4.05 -7.41
N GLY A 74 3.54 -4.04 -8.63
CA GLY A 74 3.50 -2.83 -9.46
C GLY A 74 2.72 -1.69 -8.79
N ASN A 75 1.57 -2.00 -8.17
CA ASN A 75 0.77 -1.02 -7.45
C ASN A 75 1.47 -0.48 -6.20
N VAL A 76 2.21 -1.34 -5.49
CA VAL A 76 3.02 -0.96 -4.33
C VAL A 76 4.13 0.00 -4.73
N GLU A 77 4.85 -0.30 -5.81
CA GLU A 77 5.91 0.56 -6.34
C GLU A 77 5.35 1.91 -6.80
N ALA A 78 4.23 1.93 -7.51
CA ALA A 78 3.55 3.16 -7.91
C ALA A 78 3.13 4.02 -6.71
N LEU A 79 2.56 3.41 -5.66
CA LEU A 79 2.14 4.12 -4.46
C LEU A 79 3.35 4.65 -3.66
N LEU A 80 4.39 3.85 -3.48
CA LEU A 80 5.64 4.28 -2.86
C LEU A 80 6.20 5.48 -3.61
N CYS A 81 6.25 5.38 -4.94
CA CYS A 81 6.83 6.41 -5.76
C CYS A 81 6.08 7.74 -5.66
N ALA A 82 4.75 7.69 -5.78
CA ALA A 82 3.95 8.89 -5.67
C ALA A 82 3.94 9.46 -4.22
N ALA A 83 4.34 8.67 -3.22
CA ALA A 83 4.64 9.13 -1.86
C ALA A 83 6.10 9.60 -1.65
N GLY A 84 6.93 9.64 -2.71
CA GLY A 84 8.34 10.02 -2.65
C GLY A 84 9.21 9.00 -1.91
N CYS A 85 8.81 7.74 -1.90
CA CYS A 85 9.49 6.62 -1.26
C CYS A 85 9.95 5.60 -2.30
N ARG A 86 10.94 4.80 -1.92
CA ARG A 86 11.38 3.59 -2.64
C ARG A 86 11.05 2.36 -1.82
N LYS A 87 11.18 1.17 -2.41
CA LYS A 87 10.97 -0.09 -1.68
C LYS A 87 11.93 -0.26 -0.50
N GLU A 88 13.14 0.31 -0.56
CA GLU A 88 14.12 0.33 0.54
C GLU A 88 13.67 1.19 1.73
N ASP A 89 12.73 2.11 1.52
CA ASP A 89 12.17 2.96 2.57
C ASP A 89 11.05 2.24 3.35
N VAL A 90 10.58 1.08 2.87
CA VAL A 90 9.55 0.27 3.54
C VAL A 90 10.13 -0.38 4.79
N ILE A 91 9.51 -0.12 5.94
CA ILE A 91 9.98 -0.65 7.24
C ILE A 91 9.08 -1.77 7.76
N LYS A 92 7.81 -1.83 7.34
CA LYS A 92 6.85 -2.88 7.72
C LYS A 92 5.93 -3.20 6.55
N VAL A 93 5.63 -4.49 6.39
CA VAL A 93 4.57 -5.00 5.51
C VAL A 93 3.60 -5.88 6.30
N THR A 94 2.31 -5.74 6.02
CA THR A 94 1.30 -6.75 6.36
C THR A 94 0.69 -7.25 5.06
N ALA A 95 0.74 -8.57 4.83
CA ALA A 95 0.14 -9.20 3.67
C ALA A 95 -0.97 -10.15 4.11
N TYR A 96 -2.08 -10.13 3.37
CA TYR A 96 -3.20 -11.03 3.54
C TYR A 96 -3.24 -11.95 2.32
N ILE A 97 -3.32 -13.26 2.55
CA ILE A 97 -3.44 -14.26 1.48
C ILE A 97 -4.70 -15.09 1.72
N SER A 98 -5.46 -15.38 0.67
CA SER A 98 -6.75 -16.07 0.78
C SER A 98 -6.67 -17.51 1.32
N ASP A 99 -5.50 -18.14 1.17
CA ASP A 99 -5.21 -19.52 1.57
C ASP A 99 -3.74 -19.66 1.96
N VAL A 100 -3.47 -20.40 3.03
CA VAL A 100 -2.10 -20.71 3.49
C VAL A 100 -1.27 -21.46 2.45
N ALA A 101 -1.91 -22.22 1.55
CA ALA A 101 -1.24 -22.90 0.45
C ALA A 101 -0.54 -21.93 -0.52
N LEU A 102 -0.91 -20.65 -0.52
CA LEU A 102 -0.29 -19.61 -1.36
C LEU A 102 1.00 -19.05 -0.77
N TRP A 103 1.34 -19.38 0.47
CA TRP A 103 2.46 -18.78 1.20
C TRP A 103 3.79 -18.87 0.44
N GLY A 104 4.16 -20.05 -0.05
CA GLY A 104 5.44 -20.22 -0.75
C GLY A 104 5.54 -19.40 -2.03
N ARG A 105 4.42 -19.24 -2.75
CA ARG A 105 4.34 -18.43 -3.98
C ARG A 105 4.44 -16.93 -3.65
N PHE A 106 3.77 -16.49 -2.60
CA PHE A 106 3.90 -15.12 -2.09
C PHE A 106 5.33 -14.82 -1.65
N ASP A 107 5.96 -15.72 -0.88
CA ASP A 107 7.34 -15.56 -0.39
C ASP A 107 8.35 -15.39 -1.53
N ALA A 108 8.19 -16.15 -2.62
CA ALA A 108 9.05 -16.03 -3.80
C ALA A 108 8.93 -14.65 -4.47
N ALA A 109 7.69 -14.20 -4.72
CA ALA A 109 7.46 -12.90 -5.35
C ALA A 109 7.87 -11.72 -4.44
N TYR A 110 7.56 -11.81 -3.14
CA TYR A 110 7.97 -10.83 -2.13
C TYR A 110 9.49 -10.68 -2.06
N SER A 111 10.22 -11.80 -2.03
CA SER A 111 11.68 -11.79 -1.99
C SER A 111 12.28 -11.20 -3.27
N ASN A 112 11.67 -11.48 -4.42
CA ASN A 112 12.09 -10.91 -5.70
C ASN A 112 11.88 -9.38 -5.73
N PHE A 113 10.74 -8.90 -5.25
CA PHE A 113 10.43 -7.47 -5.21
C PHE A 113 11.40 -6.70 -4.30
N PHE A 114 11.58 -7.15 -3.05
CA PHE A 114 12.41 -6.46 -2.06
C PHE A 114 13.92 -6.73 -2.20
N GLY A 115 14.33 -7.78 -2.91
CA GLY A 115 15.75 -8.12 -3.11
C GLY A 115 16.47 -8.37 -1.79
N SER A 116 17.53 -7.60 -1.51
CA SER A 116 18.29 -7.71 -0.25
C SER A 116 17.61 -7.01 0.93
N HIS A 117 16.67 -6.10 0.67
CA HIS A 117 15.94 -5.37 1.71
C HIS A 117 14.96 -6.30 2.43
N LYS A 118 14.83 -6.14 3.75
CA LYS A 118 14.02 -7.03 4.60
C LYS A 118 13.19 -6.22 5.59
N PRO A 119 12.05 -5.66 5.16
CA PRO A 119 11.11 -5.02 6.08
C PRO A 119 10.63 -6.00 7.14
N ALA A 120 10.24 -5.49 8.31
CA ALA A 120 9.45 -6.30 9.24
C ALA A 120 8.19 -6.79 8.50
N ARG A 121 7.73 -8.02 8.78
CA ARG A 121 6.67 -8.64 7.99
C ARG A 121 5.70 -9.45 8.83
N SER A 122 4.42 -9.34 8.47
CA SER A 122 3.35 -10.24 8.90
C SER A 122 2.65 -10.77 7.65
N VAL A 123 2.41 -12.08 7.59
CA VAL A 123 1.60 -12.72 6.54
C VAL A 123 0.43 -13.40 7.24
N VAL A 124 -0.79 -13.07 6.83
CA VAL A 124 -2.03 -13.50 7.46
C VAL A 124 -2.84 -14.32 6.46
N PRO A 125 -2.80 -15.67 6.57
CA PRO A 125 -3.69 -16.52 5.80
C PRO A 125 -5.15 -16.36 6.25
N LEU A 126 -6.05 -16.26 5.29
CA LEU A 126 -7.49 -16.17 5.49
C LEU A 126 -8.16 -17.53 5.24
N ALA A 127 -9.47 -17.59 5.53
CA ALA A 127 -10.33 -18.73 5.20
C ALA A 127 -11.26 -18.39 4.02
N GLY A 128 -10.73 -17.76 2.97
CA GLY A 128 -11.52 -17.31 1.82
C GLY A 128 -10.90 -16.16 1.03
N LYS A 129 -11.56 -15.83 -0.09
CA LYS A 129 -11.15 -14.73 -0.97
C LYS A 129 -11.31 -13.37 -0.31
N LEU A 130 -10.50 -12.42 -0.78
CA LEU A 130 -10.60 -11.01 -0.44
C LEU A 130 -11.67 -10.30 -1.29
N HIS A 131 -11.75 -8.97 -1.17
CA HIS A 131 -12.63 -8.16 -2.02
C HIS A 131 -12.41 -8.48 -3.51
N TYR A 132 -13.49 -8.46 -4.31
CA TYR A 132 -13.48 -8.84 -5.74
C TYR A 132 -13.08 -10.29 -6.04
N GLY A 133 -13.03 -11.18 -5.04
CA GLY A 133 -12.67 -12.58 -5.25
C GLY A 133 -11.16 -12.81 -5.40
N LEU A 134 -10.34 -11.83 -4.98
CA LEU A 134 -8.89 -11.86 -5.09
C LEU A 134 -8.24 -12.72 -4.00
N ASP A 135 -6.95 -12.99 -4.19
CA ASP A 135 -6.15 -13.92 -3.38
C ASP A 135 -5.06 -13.24 -2.56
N VAL A 136 -4.76 -11.96 -2.84
CA VAL A 136 -3.76 -11.19 -2.08
C VAL A 136 -4.19 -9.73 -1.89
N GLU A 137 -3.83 -9.20 -0.73
CA GLU A 137 -3.85 -7.76 -0.42
C GLU A 137 -2.64 -7.43 0.46
N MET A 138 -2.09 -6.23 0.33
CA MET A 138 -0.91 -5.83 1.10
C MET A 138 -0.97 -4.37 1.52
N GLU A 139 -0.56 -4.10 2.75
CA GLU A 139 -0.28 -2.75 3.24
C GLU A 139 1.19 -2.62 3.62
N PHE A 140 1.70 -1.39 3.65
CA PHE A 140 3.04 -1.09 4.09
C PHE A 140 3.10 0.17 4.95
N ILE A 141 4.18 0.25 5.73
CA ILE A 141 4.65 1.47 6.37
C ILE A 141 6.05 1.75 5.83
N ALA A 142 6.28 2.98 5.38
CA ALA A 142 7.58 3.45 4.89
C ALA A 142 8.04 4.70 5.63
N LYS A 143 9.35 4.97 5.64
CA LYS A 143 9.94 6.20 6.16
C LYS A 143 10.60 6.95 5.00
N ARG A 144 9.97 8.03 4.55
CA ARG A 144 10.52 8.92 3.52
C ARG A 144 11.88 9.47 3.97
N GLY A 145 12.88 9.34 3.11
CA GLY A 145 14.21 9.94 3.30
C GLY A 145 14.14 11.47 3.38
N GLY A 146 15.20 12.10 3.90
CA GLY A 146 15.28 13.56 4.08
C GLY A 146 15.36 14.36 2.77
N GLU A 147 15.66 13.71 1.65
CA GLU A 147 15.58 14.28 0.30
C GLU A 147 14.58 13.45 -0.51
N ALA A 148 13.72 14.12 -1.29
CA ALA A 148 12.80 13.46 -2.19
C ALA A 148 13.62 12.64 -3.20
N ASN A 149 13.60 11.32 -3.07
CA ASN A 149 14.27 10.46 -4.02
C ASN A 149 13.42 10.40 -5.28
N GLU A 150 14.03 10.67 -6.44
CA GLU A 150 13.42 10.31 -7.72
C GLU A 150 13.26 8.79 -7.78
N CYS A 151 12.04 8.34 -8.08
CA CYS A 151 11.85 7.11 -8.84
C CYS A 151 12.08 7.44 -10.33
#